data_AF-A0A6N2T8W3-F1
#
_entry.id   AF-A0A6N2T8W3-F1
#
_cell.length_a   1.000
_cell.length_b   1.000
_cell.length_c   1.000
_cell.angle_alpha   90.00
_cell.angle_beta   90.00
_cell.angle_gamma   90.00
#
_symmetry.space_group_name_H-M   'P 1'
#
loop_
_entity.id
_entity.type
_entity.pdbx_description
1 polymer ?
#
loop_
_entity_poly.entity_id
_entity_poly.type
_entity_poly.pdbx_seq_one_letter_code
_entity_poly.pdbx_strand_id
1 'polypeptide(L)'
;MLKRFLNTILLLAFAGLLIFSAVSVLPNIVSVSNTVGGKELPIYCVETEKPQISISFDAAWGNEDTQTILDILAKHNVKATFFMTGGWVESYPEDVKKIYEAGHDLGNHSENHKHMPQLSDEEKTQELMKVHNKVKELTGFDMFLFRPPYGDYDNQVVRNAKKNNYYPIQWDVDSLDWKDYGAEDIVKRVTEHKALGNGSIILCHNGAKYTKDALDTLITALQEKGYEFVPISQLIYRDNYHLNHEGRQIKDK
;
A
#
# COMPACT_ATOMS: atom_id res chain seq x y z
N MET A 1 39.17 -34.96 -40.44
CA MET A 1 38.99 -33.50 -40.23
C MET A 1 37.55 -33.12 -39.90
N LEU A 2 36.55 -33.62 -40.64
CA LEU A 2 35.15 -33.23 -40.50
C LEU A 2 34.53 -33.41 -39.09
N LYS A 3 34.85 -34.50 -38.38
CA LYS A 3 34.36 -34.75 -37.00
C LYS A 3 34.88 -33.74 -35.97
N ARG A 4 36.14 -33.28 -36.11
CA ARG A 4 36.71 -32.28 -35.17
C ARG A 4 36.06 -30.91 -35.39
N PHE A 5 35.81 -30.56 -36.65
CA PHE A 5 35.12 -29.32 -37.02
C PHE A 5 33.67 -29.29 -36.51
N LEU A 6 32.94 -30.40 -36.65
CA LEU A 6 31.57 -30.54 -36.17
C LEU A 6 31.48 -30.43 -34.63
N ASN A 7 32.42 -31.05 -33.91
CA ASN A 7 32.48 -30.96 -32.45
C ASN A 7 32.79 -29.54 -31.96
N THR A 8 33.62 -28.77 -32.68
CA THR A 8 33.92 -27.37 -32.33
C THR A 8 32.69 -26.47 -32.52
N ILE A 9 31.92 -26.67 -33.59
CA ILE A 9 30.67 -25.93 -33.83
C ILE A 9 29.64 -26.25 -32.75
N LEU A 10 29.50 -27.53 -32.36
CA LEU A 10 28.57 -27.94 -31.30
C LEU A 10 28.92 -27.31 -29.94
N LEU A 11 30.21 -27.24 -29.61
CA LEU A 11 30.70 -26.62 -28.37
C LEU A 11 30.45 -25.11 -28.36
N LEU A 12 30.65 -24.42 -29.47
CA LEU A 12 30.38 -22.98 -29.58
C LEU A 12 28.87 -22.68 -29.53
N ALA A 13 28.04 -23.53 -30.15
CA ALA A 13 26.59 -23.42 -30.04
C ALA A 13 26.09 -23.65 -28.61
N PHE A 14 26.66 -24.62 -27.89
CA PHE A 14 26.31 -24.90 -26.49
C PHE A 14 26.76 -23.78 -25.55
N ALA A 15 27.96 -23.24 -25.76
CA ALA A 15 28.45 -22.06 -25.03
C ALA A 15 27.58 -20.83 -25.30
N GLY A 16 27.18 -20.60 -26.55
CA GLY A 16 26.26 -19.52 -26.92
C GLY A 16 24.89 -19.66 -26.26
N LEU A 17 24.35 -20.89 -26.19
CA LEU A 17 23.08 -21.16 -25.53
C LEU A 17 23.14 -20.95 -24.00
N LEU A 18 24.26 -21.34 -23.37
CA LEU A 18 24.49 -21.10 -21.94
C LEU A 18 24.59 -19.60 -21.64
N ILE A 19 25.30 -18.83 -22.46
CA ILE A 19 25.40 -17.36 -22.31
C ILE A 19 24.03 -16.70 -22.53
N PHE A 20 23.28 -17.13 -23.54
CA PHE A 20 21.94 -16.60 -23.81
C PHE A 20 20.96 -16.92 -22.67
N SER A 21 21.01 -18.14 -22.13
CA SER A 21 20.21 -18.54 -20.97
C SER A 21 20.59 -17.73 -19.72
N ALA A 22 21.89 -17.51 -19.46
CA ALA A 22 22.35 -16.70 -18.34
C ALA A 22 21.91 -15.24 -18.45
N VAL A 23 21.90 -14.66 -19.66
CA VAL A 23 21.41 -13.28 -19.88
C VAL A 23 19.88 -13.19 -19.70
N SER A 24 19.12 -14.23 -20.05
CA SER A 24 17.66 -14.26 -19.84
C SER A 24 17.22 -14.53 -18.39
N VAL A 25 18.14 -14.96 -17.52
CA VAL A 25 17.87 -15.31 -16.12
C VAL A 25 18.50 -14.29 -15.15
N LEU A 26 19.18 -13.26 -15.64
CA LEU A 26 19.54 -12.11 -14.81
C LEU A 26 18.24 -11.39 -14.42
N PRO A 27 17.89 -11.31 -13.12
CA PRO A 27 16.82 -10.41 -12.72
C PRO A 27 17.23 -9.01 -13.18
N ASN A 28 16.33 -8.29 -13.84
CA ASN A 28 16.50 -6.85 -14.01
C ASN A 28 16.76 -6.30 -12.60
N ILE A 29 17.97 -5.81 -12.34
CA ILE A 29 18.27 -5.06 -11.13
C ILE A 29 17.55 -3.73 -11.30
N VAL A 30 16.28 -3.73 -10.93
CA VAL A 30 15.44 -2.54 -10.88
C VAL A 30 15.88 -1.76 -9.66
N SER A 31 16.39 -0.55 -9.88
CA SER A 31 16.71 0.36 -8.80
C SER A 31 15.42 0.93 -8.24
N VAL A 32 15.11 0.58 -6.99
CA VAL A 32 14.14 1.30 -6.17
C VAL A 32 14.91 1.84 -4.98
N SER A 33 15.01 3.17 -4.87
CA SER A 33 15.72 3.81 -3.76
C SER A 33 14.75 4.57 -2.85
N ASN A 34 14.49 4.02 -1.66
CA ASN A 34 13.80 4.77 -0.60
C ASN A 34 14.79 5.36 0.42
N THR A 35 16.09 5.31 0.13
CA THR A 35 17.10 5.78 1.06
C THR A 35 17.43 7.24 0.77
N VAL A 36 17.04 8.14 1.67
CA VAL A 36 17.36 9.57 1.58
C VAL A 36 18.25 9.95 2.76
N GLY A 37 19.51 10.27 2.49
CA GLY A 37 20.46 10.63 3.54
C GLY A 37 20.67 9.55 4.61
N GLY A 38 20.52 8.27 4.25
CA GLY A 38 20.66 7.13 5.17
C GLY A 38 19.38 6.74 5.93
N LYS A 39 18.27 7.47 5.74
CA LYS A 39 16.95 7.08 6.24
C LYS A 39 16.17 6.32 5.17
N GLU A 40 15.52 5.24 5.55
CA GLU A 40 14.57 4.51 4.72
C GLU A 40 13.18 5.11 4.93
N LEU A 41 12.52 5.54 3.86
CA LEU A 41 11.21 6.15 3.95
C LEU A 41 10.12 5.21 3.38
N PRO A 42 8.92 5.21 3.99
CA PRO A 42 7.70 4.71 3.36
C PRO A 42 7.20 5.73 2.32
N ILE A 43 6.25 5.30 1.48
CA ILE A 43 5.57 6.16 0.52
C ILE A 43 4.48 6.96 1.23
N TYR A 44 4.63 8.28 1.27
CA TYR A 44 3.63 9.19 1.85
C TYR A 44 2.63 9.69 0.80
N CYS A 45 3.11 9.92 -0.43
CA CYS A 45 2.33 10.36 -1.58
C CYS A 45 3.11 10.08 -2.87
N VAL A 46 2.51 10.37 -4.02
CA VAL A 46 3.09 10.08 -5.35
C VAL A 46 3.20 11.36 -6.16
N GLU A 47 4.30 11.54 -6.90
CA GLU A 47 4.41 12.60 -7.89
C GLU A 47 3.73 12.17 -9.19
N THR A 48 2.67 12.90 -9.57
CA THR A 48 1.89 12.63 -10.78
C THR A 48 1.14 13.88 -11.25
N GLU A 49 1.07 14.05 -12.57
CA GLU A 49 0.26 15.09 -13.22
C GLU A 49 -1.22 14.69 -13.31
N LYS A 50 -1.54 13.40 -13.16
CA LYS A 50 -2.93 12.95 -13.15
C LYS A 50 -3.60 13.43 -11.87
N PRO A 51 -4.85 13.92 -11.92
CA PRO A 51 -5.57 14.37 -10.74
C PRO A 51 -6.09 13.19 -9.91
N GLN A 52 -5.21 12.26 -9.54
CA GLN A 52 -5.54 11.03 -8.83
C GLN A 52 -5.15 11.15 -7.36
N ILE A 53 -6.03 10.69 -6.46
CA ILE A 53 -5.77 10.57 -5.02
C ILE A 53 -6.23 9.20 -4.54
N SER A 54 -5.79 8.81 -3.35
CA SER A 54 -6.31 7.61 -2.68
C SER A 54 -6.90 7.96 -1.33
N ILE A 55 -8.04 7.36 -1.01
CA ILE A 55 -8.57 7.31 0.36
C ILE A 55 -8.32 5.91 0.94
N SER A 56 -7.90 5.86 2.20
CA SER A 56 -7.56 4.63 2.88
C SER A 56 -8.14 4.58 4.29
N PHE A 57 -8.44 3.37 4.75
CA PHE A 57 -9.03 3.11 6.05
C PHE A 57 -8.15 2.15 6.85
N ASP A 58 -7.70 2.56 8.02
CA ASP A 58 -7.07 1.65 8.97
C ASP A 58 -8.17 0.96 9.78
N ALA A 59 -8.23 -0.37 9.64
CA ALA A 59 -9.21 -1.25 10.24
C ALA A 59 -8.59 -2.06 11.38
N ALA A 60 -8.58 -1.43 12.55
CA ALA A 60 -8.03 -2.00 13.78
C ALA A 60 -9.09 -2.21 14.88
N TRP A 61 -10.24 -1.52 14.80
CA TRP A 61 -11.38 -1.66 15.71
C TRP A 61 -12.68 -1.31 15.00
N GLY A 62 -13.80 -1.79 15.54
CA GLY A 62 -15.13 -1.49 15.02
C GLY A 62 -15.40 -2.11 13.65
N ASN A 63 -16.66 -2.42 13.39
CA ASN A 63 -17.13 -2.91 12.09
C ASN A 63 -18.57 -2.48 11.76
N GLU A 64 -19.23 -1.80 12.70
CA GLU A 64 -20.63 -1.41 12.63
C GLU A 64 -20.92 -0.52 11.42
N ASP A 65 -19.93 0.29 11.02
CA ASP A 65 -20.05 1.24 9.92
C ASP A 65 -19.40 0.78 8.61
N THR A 66 -18.69 -0.37 8.60
CA THR A 66 -17.96 -0.86 7.42
C THR A 66 -18.88 -1.04 6.21
N GLN A 67 -20.07 -1.65 6.39
CA GLN A 67 -21.02 -1.83 5.29
C GLN A 67 -21.50 -0.50 4.73
N THR A 68 -21.80 0.47 5.60
CA THR A 68 -22.22 1.82 5.17
C THR A 68 -21.11 2.52 4.40
N ILE A 69 -19.85 2.39 4.85
CA ILE A 69 -18.67 2.92 4.13
C ILE A 69 -18.58 2.31 2.73
N LEU A 70 -18.71 0.99 2.60
CA LEU A 70 -18.69 0.30 1.31
C LEU A 70 -19.83 0.77 0.39
N ASP A 71 -21.03 0.96 0.91
CA ASP A 71 -22.19 1.43 0.15
C ASP A 71 -21.96 2.86 -0.38
N ILE A 72 -21.37 3.75 0.43
CA ILE A 72 -20.99 5.11 0.02
C ILE A 72 -19.90 5.06 -1.06
N LEU A 73 -18.84 4.26 -0.86
CA LEU A 73 -17.79 4.11 -1.86
C LEU A 73 -18.36 3.60 -3.20
N ALA A 74 -19.27 2.63 -3.16
CA ALA A 74 -19.96 2.12 -4.35
C ALA A 74 -20.83 3.19 -5.03
N LYS A 75 -21.61 3.97 -4.25
CA LYS A 75 -22.43 5.09 -4.74
C LYS A 75 -21.59 6.09 -5.55
N HIS A 76 -20.36 6.36 -5.10
CA HIS A 76 -19.45 7.30 -5.76
C HIS A 76 -18.53 6.66 -6.81
N ASN A 77 -18.66 5.35 -7.07
CA ASN A 77 -17.75 4.58 -7.92
C ASN A 77 -16.27 4.73 -7.50
N VAL A 78 -16.01 4.75 -6.19
CA VAL A 78 -14.68 4.91 -5.60
C VAL A 78 -14.14 3.56 -5.16
N LYS A 79 -12.86 3.30 -5.47
CA LYS A 79 -12.08 2.23 -4.85
C LYS A 79 -11.10 2.83 -3.85
N ALA A 80 -10.80 2.07 -2.80
CA ALA A 80 -10.09 2.52 -1.61
C ALA A 80 -9.15 1.41 -1.15
N THR A 81 -8.32 1.69 -0.14
CA THR A 81 -7.42 0.70 0.47
C THR A 81 -7.76 0.52 1.95
N PHE A 82 -7.99 -0.72 2.38
CA PHE A 82 -8.27 -1.05 3.78
C PHE A 82 -7.07 -1.74 4.41
N PHE A 83 -6.37 -1.08 5.33
CA PHE A 83 -5.26 -1.68 6.09
C PHE A 83 -5.81 -2.37 7.34
N MET A 84 -5.79 -3.69 7.38
CA MET A 84 -6.46 -4.46 8.44
C MET A 84 -5.47 -5.09 9.42
N THR A 85 -5.84 -5.11 10.70
CA THR A 85 -5.08 -5.86 11.71
C THR A 85 -5.47 -7.33 11.72
N GLY A 86 -4.59 -8.17 12.26
CA GLY A 86 -4.84 -9.61 12.42
C GLY A 86 -6.12 -9.92 13.18
N GLY A 87 -6.36 -9.21 14.29
CA GLY A 87 -7.58 -9.39 15.10
C GLY A 87 -8.86 -8.95 14.39
N TRP A 88 -8.79 -7.89 13.57
CA TRP A 88 -9.94 -7.44 12.76
C TRP A 88 -10.31 -8.47 11.69
N VAL A 89 -9.29 -9.01 10.99
CA VAL A 89 -9.48 -10.06 9.97
C VAL A 89 -10.13 -11.32 10.57
N GLU A 90 -9.70 -11.75 11.76
CA GLU A 90 -10.30 -12.89 12.46
C GLU A 90 -11.73 -12.66 12.90
N SER A 91 -12.04 -11.44 13.34
CA SER A 91 -13.36 -11.10 13.87
C SER A 91 -14.39 -10.88 12.76
N TYR A 92 -13.97 -10.39 11.60
CA TYR A 92 -14.85 -9.97 10.50
C TYR A 92 -14.45 -10.55 9.14
N PRO A 93 -14.28 -11.87 8.99
CA PRO A 93 -13.78 -12.49 7.76
C PRO A 93 -14.70 -12.28 6.56
N GLU A 94 -16.02 -12.17 6.77
CA GLU A 94 -16.97 -11.91 5.70
C GLU A 94 -16.85 -10.48 5.16
N ASP A 95 -16.54 -9.49 6.01
CA ASP A 95 -16.33 -8.12 5.55
C ASP A 95 -14.99 -7.98 4.81
N VAL A 96 -13.95 -8.72 5.21
CA VAL A 96 -12.70 -8.83 4.41
C VAL A 96 -12.99 -9.31 2.99
N LYS A 97 -13.83 -10.35 2.83
CA LYS A 97 -14.22 -10.86 1.51
C LYS A 97 -15.02 -9.82 0.72
N LYS A 98 -16.01 -9.16 1.34
CA LYS A 98 -16.79 -8.11 0.68
C LYS A 98 -15.91 -6.95 0.19
N ILE A 99 -14.96 -6.50 1.02
CA ILE A 99 -14.00 -5.44 0.65
C ILE A 99 -13.24 -5.88 -0.61
N TYR A 100 -12.76 -7.13 -0.64
CA TYR A 100 -12.02 -7.67 -1.78
C TYR A 100 -12.88 -7.82 -3.04
N GLU A 101 -14.06 -8.42 -2.91
CA GLU A 101 -15.01 -8.65 -4.01
C GLU A 101 -15.53 -7.33 -4.60
N ALA A 102 -15.65 -6.29 -3.78
CA ALA A 102 -15.97 -4.94 -4.24
C ALA A 102 -14.78 -4.25 -4.95
N GLY A 103 -13.60 -4.87 -5.03
CA GLY A 103 -12.44 -4.38 -5.78
C GLY A 103 -11.63 -3.30 -5.05
N HIS A 104 -11.73 -3.24 -3.72
CA HIS A 104 -10.84 -2.43 -2.89
C HIS A 104 -9.53 -3.17 -2.62
N ASP A 105 -8.46 -2.44 -2.33
CA ASP A 105 -7.20 -3.07 -1.92
C ASP A 105 -7.30 -3.60 -0.48
N LEU A 106 -6.70 -4.77 -0.26
CA LEU A 106 -6.43 -5.30 1.07
C LEU A 106 -4.98 -4.95 1.47
N GLY A 107 -4.83 -4.13 2.50
CA GLY A 107 -3.56 -3.73 3.09
C GLY A 107 -3.31 -4.41 4.44
N ASN A 108 -2.04 -4.55 4.79
CA ASN A 108 -1.57 -5.13 6.04
C ASN A 108 -1.35 -4.02 7.09
N HIS A 109 -1.96 -4.15 8.28
CA HIS A 109 -1.77 -3.22 9.39
C HIS A 109 -1.15 -3.88 10.63
N SER A 110 -0.33 -4.90 10.42
CA SER A 110 0.28 -5.77 11.43
C SER A 110 -0.73 -6.67 12.16
N GLU A 111 -0.23 -7.72 12.80
CA GLU A 111 -1.06 -8.71 13.49
C GLU A 111 -1.71 -8.11 14.75
N ASN A 112 -0.91 -7.51 15.63
CA ASN A 112 -1.30 -7.11 16.98
C ASN A 112 -1.24 -5.59 17.22
N HIS A 113 -1.07 -4.79 16.16
CA HIS A 113 -1.03 -3.34 16.25
C HIS A 113 0.04 -2.81 17.22
N LYS A 114 1.22 -3.44 17.25
CA LYS A 114 2.34 -3.05 18.13
C LYS A 114 3.15 -1.89 17.53
N HIS A 115 3.89 -1.19 18.39
CA HIS A 115 4.96 -0.29 17.97
C HIS A 115 6.09 -1.08 17.31
N MET A 116 6.07 -1.14 15.98
CA MET A 116 6.99 -1.96 15.16
C MET A 116 8.48 -1.70 15.42
N PRO A 117 8.95 -0.46 15.70
CA PRO A 117 10.37 -0.21 16.00
C PRO A 117 10.88 -0.89 17.27
N GLN A 118 9.99 -1.29 18.19
CA GLN A 118 10.36 -1.95 19.45
C GLN A 118 10.57 -3.46 19.30
N LEU A 119 10.31 -4.01 18.12
CA LEU A 119 10.35 -5.44 17.84
C LEU A 119 11.68 -5.84 17.19
N SER A 120 12.11 -7.09 17.42
CA SER A 120 13.16 -7.73 16.61
C SER A 120 12.72 -7.91 15.16
N ASP A 121 13.65 -8.13 14.22
CA ASP A 121 13.31 -8.33 12.81
C ASP A 121 12.48 -9.61 12.57
N GLU A 122 12.71 -10.65 13.36
CA GLU A 122 11.88 -11.85 13.38
C GLU A 122 10.45 -11.52 13.82
N GLU A 123 10.29 -10.77 14.92
CA GLU A 123 8.97 -10.34 15.41
C GLU A 123 8.24 -9.44 14.40
N LYS A 124 8.94 -8.48 13.78
CA LYS A 124 8.37 -7.66 12.70
C LYS A 124 7.85 -8.55 11.56
N THR A 125 8.64 -9.54 11.15
CA THR A 125 8.24 -10.50 10.10
C THR A 125 7.00 -11.30 10.53
N GLN A 126 6.92 -11.72 11.79
CA GLN A 126 5.74 -12.43 12.31
C GLN A 126 4.49 -11.54 12.32
N GLU A 127 4.62 -10.27 12.72
CA GLU A 127 3.52 -9.31 12.69
C GLU A 127 3.01 -9.07 11.25
N LEU A 128 3.88 -9.08 10.24
CA LEU A 128 3.47 -8.98 8.84
C LEU A 128 2.83 -10.29 8.33
N MET A 129 3.50 -11.42 8.51
CA MET A 129 3.14 -12.65 7.80
C MET A 129 1.95 -13.39 8.41
N LYS A 130 1.64 -13.20 9.71
CA LYS A 130 0.45 -13.81 10.32
C LYS A 130 -0.84 -13.28 9.71
N VAL A 131 -1.03 -11.96 9.70
CA VAL A 131 -2.19 -11.34 9.07
C VAL A 131 -2.19 -11.55 7.54
N HIS A 132 -1.01 -11.56 6.89
CA HIS A 132 -0.90 -11.93 5.47
C HIS A 132 -1.53 -13.30 5.20
N ASN A 133 -1.14 -14.32 5.97
CA ASN A 133 -1.61 -15.69 5.75
C ASN A 133 -3.12 -15.82 5.99
N LYS A 134 -3.67 -15.14 7.00
CA LYS A 134 -5.11 -15.11 7.26
C LYS A 134 -5.88 -14.54 6.06
N VAL A 135 -5.45 -13.39 5.55
CA VAL A 135 -6.11 -12.77 4.38
C VAL A 135 -5.97 -13.65 3.14
N LYS A 136 -4.77 -14.20 2.90
CA LYS A 136 -4.51 -15.11 1.77
C LYS A 136 -5.36 -16.37 1.82
N GLU A 137 -5.56 -16.95 3.01
CA GLU A 137 -6.45 -18.11 3.20
C GLU A 137 -7.91 -17.76 2.90
N LEU A 138 -8.36 -16.56 3.29
CA LEU A 138 -9.73 -16.11 3.09
C LEU A 138 -10.06 -15.74 1.64
N THR A 139 -9.12 -15.12 0.92
CA THR A 139 -9.40 -14.45 -0.36
C THR A 139 -8.53 -14.93 -1.52
N GLY A 140 -7.46 -15.68 -1.23
CA GLY A 140 -6.42 -16.02 -2.21
C GLY A 140 -5.48 -14.87 -2.57
N PHE A 141 -5.67 -13.67 -1.98
CA PHE A 141 -4.90 -12.48 -2.31
C PHE A 141 -3.60 -12.38 -1.51
N ASP A 142 -2.49 -12.21 -2.22
CA ASP A 142 -1.19 -11.88 -1.65
C ASP A 142 -1.10 -10.37 -1.40
N MET A 143 -1.31 -9.93 -0.15
CA MET A 143 -1.16 -8.53 0.23
C MET A 143 0.28 -8.05 0.00
N PHE A 144 0.44 -6.84 -0.55
CA PHE A 144 1.75 -6.21 -0.80
C PHE A 144 1.84 -4.76 -0.32
N LEU A 145 0.79 -4.22 0.31
CA LEU A 145 0.81 -2.89 0.94
C LEU A 145 0.85 -3.06 2.46
N PHE A 146 1.74 -2.36 3.14
CA PHE A 146 1.87 -2.39 4.60
C PHE A 146 1.89 -0.97 5.16
N ARG A 147 1.02 -0.70 6.14
CA ARG A 147 1.06 0.53 6.92
C ARG A 147 1.43 0.19 8.36
N PRO A 148 2.53 0.73 8.91
CA PRO A 148 2.89 0.48 10.30
C PRO A 148 1.85 1.11 11.24
N PRO A 149 1.44 0.42 12.31
CA PRO A 149 0.60 0.97 13.36
C PRO A 149 1.11 2.31 13.88
N TYR A 150 0.18 3.22 14.19
CA TYR A 150 0.47 4.56 14.71
C TYR A 150 1.29 5.46 13.74
N GLY A 151 1.56 5.00 12.52
CA GLY A 151 2.55 5.62 11.65
C GLY A 151 3.98 5.52 12.19
N ASP A 152 4.25 4.62 13.13
CA ASP A 152 5.54 4.51 13.84
C ASP A 152 6.49 3.54 13.12
N TYR A 153 7.64 4.05 12.67
CA TYR A 153 8.64 3.26 11.94
C TYR A 153 10.06 3.77 12.14
N ASP A 154 11.01 2.87 11.92
CA ASP A 154 12.42 3.17 11.74
C ASP A 154 12.93 2.53 10.44
N ASN A 155 14.24 2.64 10.19
CA ASN A 155 14.85 2.02 9.01
C ASN A 155 14.66 0.49 8.97
N GLN A 156 14.63 -0.18 10.14
CA GLN A 156 14.49 -1.63 10.20
C GLN A 156 13.07 -2.04 9.82
N VAL A 157 12.04 -1.31 10.26
CA VAL A 157 10.65 -1.55 9.86
C VAL A 157 10.48 -1.46 8.34
N VAL A 158 10.99 -0.40 7.70
CA VAL A 158 10.89 -0.22 6.25
C VAL A 158 11.65 -1.32 5.49
N ARG A 159 12.86 -1.66 5.94
CA ARG A 159 13.65 -2.75 5.33
C ARG A 159 13.01 -4.12 5.51
N ASN A 160 12.46 -4.39 6.69
CA ASN A 160 11.79 -5.66 6.99
C ASN A 160 10.55 -5.86 6.10
N ALA A 161 9.73 -4.82 5.95
CA ALA A 161 8.59 -4.85 5.04
C ALA A 161 9.02 -5.13 3.60
N LYS A 162 10.02 -4.41 3.08
CA LYS A 162 10.58 -4.66 1.73
C LYS A 162 11.11 -6.07 1.55
N LYS A 163 11.85 -6.60 2.55
CA LYS A 163 12.38 -7.98 2.55
C LYS A 163 11.25 -9.02 2.43
N ASN A 164 10.06 -8.69 2.95
CA ASN A 164 8.86 -9.51 2.84
C ASN A 164 7.96 -9.10 1.65
N ASN A 165 8.49 -8.41 0.64
CA ASN A 165 7.80 -7.98 -0.59
C ASN A 165 6.63 -7.00 -0.37
N TYR A 166 6.69 -6.21 0.70
CA TYR A 166 5.73 -5.15 0.96
C TYR A 166 6.26 -3.78 0.56
N TYR A 167 5.36 -2.93 0.06
CA TYR A 167 5.53 -1.49 -0.05
C TYR A 167 5.05 -0.84 1.25
N PRO A 168 5.95 -0.16 2.01
CA PRO A 168 5.55 0.56 3.21
C PRO A 168 4.85 1.86 2.83
N ILE A 169 3.65 2.07 3.38
CA ILE A 169 2.74 3.18 3.05
C ILE A 169 2.46 4.01 4.29
N GLN A 170 2.43 5.33 4.12
CA GLN A 170 1.96 6.32 5.10
C GLN A 170 0.81 7.14 4.50
N TRP A 171 0.68 8.40 4.89
CA TRP A 171 -0.28 9.37 4.38
C TRP A 171 0.31 10.77 4.48
N ASP A 172 0.00 11.62 3.51
CA ASP A 172 0.32 13.06 3.55
C ASP A 172 -0.89 13.90 4.00
N VAL A 173 -2.10 13.32 4.00
CA VAL A 173 -3.34 13.96 4.45
C VAL A 173 -4.00 13.13 5.56
N ASP A 174 -4.12 13.69 6.75
CA ASP A 174 -4.73 13.04 7.92
C ASP A 174 -6.12 13.65 8.22
N SER A 175 -7.16 12.82 8.26
CA SER A 175 -8.52 13.25 8.61
C SER A 175 -8.67 13.61 10.10
N LEU A 176 -7.82 13.04 10.97
CA LEU A 176 -7.95 13.06 12.43
C LEU A 176 -9.33 12.61 12.93
N ASP A 177 -9.98 11.71 12.20
CA ASP A 177 -11.31 11.20 12.51
C ASP A 177 -11.41 10.50 13.86
N TRP A 178 -10.34 9.84 14.31
CA TRP A 178 -10.20 9.21 15.62
C TRP A 178 -10.27 10.19 16.82
N LYS A 179 -10.24 11.51 16.59
CA LYS A 179 -10.37 12.54 17.65
C LYS A 179 -11.79 13.00 17.93
N ASP A 180 -12.80 12.46 17.23
CA ASP A 180 -14.22 12.74 17.46
C ASP A 180 -14.62 14.23 17.36
N TYR A 181 -13.98 15.00 16.47
CA TYR A 181 -14.32 16.43 16.28
C TYR A 181 -15.64 16.66 15.53
N GLY A 182 -16.12 15.67 14.77
CA GLY A 182 -17.37 15.75 14.01
C GLY A 182 -17.14 15.59 12.52
N ALA A 183 -18.22 15.31 11.78
CA ALA A 183 -18.16 15.02 10.36
C ALA A 183 -17.70 16.23 9.52
N GLU A 184 -18.20 17.44 9.82
CA GLU A 184 -17.82 18.67 9.12
C GLU A 184 -16.33 18.99 9.29
N ASP A 185 -15.77 18.73 10.48
CA ASP A 185 -14.34 18.91 10.74
C ASP A 185 -13.47 17.96 9.94
N ILE A 186 -13.91 16.71 9.74
CA ILE A 186 -13.23 15.74 8.87
C ILE A 186 -13.22 16.27 7.43
N VAL A 187 -14.39 16.66 6.91
CA VAL A 187 -14.53 17.17 5.54
C VAL A 187 -13.63 18.40 5.33
N LYS A 188 -13.74 19.39 6.21
CA LYS A 188 -12.96 20.64 6.14
C LYS A 188 -11.46 20.37 6.21
N ARG A 189 -11.03 19.54 7.17
CA ARG A 189 -9.62 19.22 7.37
C ARG A 189 -9.01 18.57 6.15
N VAL A 190 -9.69 17.60 5.55
CA VAL A 190 -9.17 16.89 4.37
C VAL A 190 -9.20 17.81 3.15
N THR A 191 -10.33 18.47 2.87
CA THR A 191 -10.51 19.29 1.65
C THR A 191 -9.70 20.58 1.62
N GLU A 192 -9.27 21.08 2.78
CA GLU A 192 -8.41 22.25 2.96
C GLU A 192 -6.98 21.87 3.40
N HIS A 193 -6.63 20.57 3.43
CA HIS A 193 -5.31 20.13 3.89
C HIS A 193 -4.21 20.70 2.99
N LYS A 194 -3.18 21.31 3.59
CA LYS A 194 -2.09 21.96 2.84
C LYS A 194 -1.31 21.03 1.91
N ALA A 195 -1.32 19.72 2.19
CA ALA A 195 -0.63 18.72 1.38
C ALA A 195 -1.54 18.09 0.31
N LEU A 196 -2.86 18.32 0.37
CA LEU A 196 -3.80 17.73 -0.58
C LEU A 196 -3.45 18.19 -2.00
N GLY A 197 -3.15 17.21 -2.85
CA GLY A 197 -2.81 17.41 -4.25
C GLY A 197 -2.85 16.10 -5.01
N ASN A 198 -2.45 16.16 -6.28
CA ASN A 198 -2.27 14.96 -7.09
C ASN A 198 -1.29 14.00 -6.39
N GLY A 199 -1.68 12.73 -6.32
CA GLY A 199 -0.94 11.66 -5.69
C GLY A 199 -1.04 11.60 -4.16
N SER A 200 -1.90 12.41 -3.53
CA SER A 200 -2.10 12.33 -2.08
C SER A 200 -2.75 11.01 -1.64
N ILE A 201 -2.36 10.57 -0.44
CA ILE A 201 -2.91 9.42 0.27
C ILE A 201 -3.57 9.94 1.55
N ILE A 202 -4.88 9.75 1.65
CA ILE A 202 -5.71 10.21 2.76
C ILE A 202 -5.89 9.07 3.78
N LEU A 203 -5.63 9.34 5.06
CA LEU A 203 -5.91 8.43 6.17
C LEU A 203 -7.27 8.71 6.81
N CYS A 204 -8.06 7.65 6.93
CA CYS A 204 -9.25 7.53 7.77
C CYS A 204 -9.21 6.18 8.54
N HIS A 205 -10.20 5.95 9.40
CA HIS A 205 -10.42 4.71 10.13
C HIS A 205 -11.87 4.24 9.92
N ASN A 206 -12.07 2.94 9.72
CA ASN A 206 -13.42 2.40 9.49
C ASN A 206 -14.31 2.48 10.74
N GLY A 207 -13.72 2.35 11.93
CA GLY A 207 -14.40 2.36 13.22
C GLY A 207 -14.42 3.73 13.91
N ALA A 208 -14.01 4.81 13.24
CA ALA A 208 -14.09 6.15 13.81
C ALA A 208 -15.52 6.71 13.71
N LYS A 209 -15.98 7.33 14.79
CA LYS A 209 -17.39 7.64 15.05
C LYS A 209 -18.09 8.41 13.94
N TYR A 210 -17.40 9.38 13.33
CA TYR A 210 -17.98 10.31 12.35
C TYR A 210 -17.50 10.05 10.92
N THR A 211 -16.67 9.03 10.68
CA THR A 211 -16.11 8.79 9.34
C THR A 211 -17.19 8.46 8.33
N LYS A 212 -18.13 7.58 8.68
CA LYS A 212 -19.28 7.28 7.81
C LYS A 212 -20.15 8.49 7.49
N ASP A 213 -20.31 9.40 8.46
CA ASP A 213 -21.16 10.58 8.32
C ASP A 213 -20.49 11.66 7.44
N ALA A 214 -19.16 11.71 7.46
CA ALA A 214 -18.37 12.64 6.65
C ALA A 214 -18.16 12.16 5.20
N LEU A 215 -18.15 10.84 4.98
CA LEU A 215 -17.57 10.24 3.78
C LEU A 215 -18.26 10.67 2.48
N ASP A 216 -19.60 10.71 2.46
CA ASP A 216 -20.38 11.09 1.26
C ASP A 216 -20.05 12.52 0.80
N THR A 217 -20.10 13.47 1.75
CA THR A 217 -19.77 14.88 1.51
C THR A 217 -18.30 15.04 1.13
N LEU A 218 -17.40 14.31 1.79
CA LEU A 218 -15.97 14.38 1.52
C LEU A 218 -15.64 13.92 0.10
N ILE A 219 -16.15 12.75 -0.31
CA ILE A 219 -15.91 12.23 -1.66
C ILE A 219 -16.49 13.18 -2.71
N THR A 220 -17.73 13.65 -2.50
CA THR A 220 -18.38 14.63 -3.39
C THR A 220 -17.50 15.87 -3.57
N ALA A 221 -17.05 16.49 -2.47
CA ALA A 221 -16.26 17.70 -2.50
C ALA A 221 -14.89 17.51 -3.21
N LEU A 222 -14.27 16.34 -3.05
CA LEU A 222 -13.01 16.02 -3.72
C LEU A 222 -13.19 15.72 -5.21
N GLN A 223 -14.27 15.04 -5.60
CA GLN A 223 -14.64 14.84 -7.01
C GLN A 223 -14.99 16.16 -7.69
N GLU A 224 -15.70 17.07 -7.02
CA GLU A 224 -15.99 18.42 -7.52
C GLU A 224 -14.74 19.29 -7.71
N LYS A 225 -13.68 19.05 -6.92
CA LYS A 225 -12.35 19.63 -7.13
C LYS A 225 -11.59 19.01 -8.32
N GLY A 226 -12.15 17.97 -8.95
CA GLY A 226 -11.59 17.32 -10.14
C GLY A 226 -10.73 16.09 -9.84
N TYR A 227 -10.71 15.60 -8.59
CA TYR A 227 -9.93 14.42 -8.25
C TYR A 227 -10.63 13.11 -8.62
N GLU A 228 -9.86 12.18 -9.16
CA GLU A 228 -10.21 10.77 -9.35
C GLU A 228 -9.68 9.95 -8.18
N PHE A 229 -10.51 9.10 -7.59
CA PHE A 229 -10.06 8.18 -6.55
C PHE A 229 -9.60 6.87 -7.16
N VAL A 230 -8.39 6.46 -6.82
CA VAL A 230 -7.84 5.14 -7.12
C VAL A 230 -7.32 4.51 -5.84
N PRO A 231 -7.35 3.17 -5.71
CA PRO A 231 -6.75 2.52 -4.57
C PRO A 231 -5.22 2.62 -4.66
N ILE A 232 -4.53 2.54 -3.52
CA ILE A 232 -3.08 2.81 -3.43
C ILE A 232 -2.28 1.91 -4.39
N SER A 233 -2.72 0.67 -4.63
CA SER A 233 -2.08 -0.27 -5.56
C SER A 233 -2.00 0.22 -7.01
N GLN A 234 -2.87 1.15 -7.40
CA GLN A 234 -2.91 1.80 -8.71
C GLN A 234 -2.26 3.18 -8.69
N LEU A 235 -2.18 3.82 -7.52
CA LEU A 235 -1.55 5.13 -7.36
C LEU A 235 -0.02 5.03 -7.38
N ILE A 236 0.55 4.05 -6.69
CA ILE A 236 2.00 3.93 -6.50
C ILE A 236 2.71 3.33 -7.72
N TYR A 237 3.96 3.75 -7.93
CA TYR A 237 4.89 3.06 -8.82
C TYR A 237 5.46 1.81 -8.12
N ARG A 238 5.54 0.69 -8.83
CA ARG A 238 6.10 -0.57 -8.29
C ARG A 238 7.56 -0.78 -8.66
N ASP A 239 8.00 -0.14 -9.73
CA ASP A 239 9.35 -0.20 -10.24
C ASP A 239 9.82 1.21 -10.65
N ASN A 240 11.14 1.34 -10.84
CA ASN A 240 11.79 2.52 -11.39
C ASN A 240 11.33 3.82 -10.70
N TYR A 241 11.56 3.92 -9.41
CA TYR A 241 11.23 5.11 -8.63
C TYR A 241 12.24 5.36 -7.51
N HIS A 242 12.31 6.61 -7.08
CA HIS A 242 12.96 7.00 -5.84
C HIS A 242 12.02 7.80 -4.94
N LEU A 243 12.36 7.91 -3.64
CA LEU A 243 11.66 8.80 -2.71
C LEU A 243 12.48 10.07 -2.49
N ASN A 244 11.80 11.22 -2.39
CA ASN A 244 12.41 12.45 -1.89
C ASN A 244 12.42 12.46 -0.33
N HIS A 245 12.96 13.53 0.26
CA HIS A 245 13.07 13.67 1.73
C HIS A 245 11.73 13.76 2.48
N GLU A 246 10.62 13.99 1.78
CA GLU A 246 9.25 14.00 2.32
C GLU A 246 8.57 12.63 2.19
N GLY A 247 9.24 11.64 1.57
CA GLY A 247 8.65 10.34 1.26
C GLY A 247 7.71 10.37 0.05
N ARG A 248 7.76 11.43 -0.77
CA ARG A 248 7.06 11.52 -2.05
C ARG A 248 7.73 10.59 -3.06
N GLN A 249 6.93 9.73 -3.69
CA GLN A 249 7.37 8.79 -4.68
C GLN A 249 7.50 9.43 -6.07
N ILE A 250 8.70 9.41 -6.64
CA ILE A 250 9.00 10.04 -7.93
C ILE A 250 9.45 8.96 -8.91
N LYS A 251 8.79 8.90 -10.06
CA LYS A 251 9.16 7.97 -11.13
C LYS A 251 10.51 8.33 -11.72
N ASP A 252 11.39 7.34 -11.84
CA ASP A 252 12.65 7.46 -12.57
C ASP A 252 12.39 7.53 -14.07
N LYS A 253 13.24 8.27 -14.78
CA LYS A 253 13.16 8.42 -16.25
C LYS A 253 13.84 7.28 -16.97
#